data_AF-A0A977PUQ1-F1
#
_entry.id   AF-A0A977PUQ1-F1
#
_cell.length_a   1.000
_cell.length_b   1.000
_cell.length_c   1.000
_cell.angle_alpha   90.00
_cell.angle_beta   90.00
_cell.angle_gamma   90.00
#
_symmetry.space_group_name_H-M   'P 1'
#
loop_
_entity.id
_entity.type
_entity.pdbx_description
1 polymer ?
#
loop_
_entity_poly.entity_id
_entity_poly.type
_entity_poly.pdbx_seq_one_letter_code
_entity_poly.pdbx_strand_id
1 'polypeptide(L)'
;MASLYRSLSADLARGKTFQVGTILLQKLQSLTARAYNQIYQGSRHQEWQAALDFYRWRFPTVVQQTWLYTAIAISIFSLGGLIAWWYGWQDPSFLALVVPADLIHKVRDQKQLWMGSILGMEPLASSGIMINNLSVTFRMVGGAITAGLFTLYALFFNGLLMGAIAIGVNLSQKPY
;
A
#
# COMPACT_ATOMS: atom_id res chain seq x y z
N MET A 1 32.13 11.49 3.90
CA MET A 1 32.28 10.01 3.88
C MET A 1 32.54 9.46 2.48
N ALA A 2 31.79 9.86 1.44
CA ALA A 2 32.04 9.44 0.05
C ALA A 2 33.43 9.86 -0.50
N SER A 3 34.00 10.96 0.01
CA SER A 3 35.35 11.42 -0.36
C SER A 3 36.46 10.48 0.14
N LEU A 4 36.38 10.01 1.40
CA LEU A 4 37.38 9.09 1.97
C LEU A 4 37.40 7.73 1.25
N TYR A 5 36.23 7.22 0.87
CA TYR A 5 36.12 5.97 0.11
C TYR A 5 36.77 6.11 -1.28
N ARG A 6 36.55 7.23 -1.97
CA ARG A 6 37.20 7.52 -3.26
C ARG A 6 38.71 7.67 -3.14
N SER A 7 39.20 8.35 -2.10
CA SER A 7 40.64 8.50 -1.85
C SER A 7 41.30 7.14 -1.58
N LEU A 8 40.68 6.29 -0.76
CA LEU A 8 41.19 4.95 -0.47
C LEU A 8 41.16 4.02 -1.69
N SER A 9 40.12 4.09 -2.52
CA SER A 9 40.08 3.34 -3.79
C SER A 9 41.14 3.82 -4.79
N ALA A 10 41.42 5.12 -4.84
CA ALA A 10 42.45 5.70 -5.70
C ALA A 10 43.87 5.30 -5.25
N ASP A 11 44.12 5.27 -3.94
CA ASP A 11 45.41 4.84 -3.38
C ASP A 11 45.62 3.32 -3.50
N LEU A 12 44.54 2.53 -3.41
CA LEU A 12 44.57 1.07 -3.63
C LEU A 12 44.83 0.71 -5.10
N ALA A 13 44.30 1.50 -6.03
CA ALA A 13 44.61 1.35 -7.46
C ALA A 13 46.09 1.67 -7.76
N ARG A 14 46.66 2.72 -7.14
CA ARG A 14 48.09 3.06 -7.26
C ARG A 14 49.00 2.00 -6.63
N GLY A 15 48.63 1.43 -5.49
CA GLY A 15 49.41 0.39 -4.81
C GLY A 15 49.51 -0.92 -5.59
N LYS A 16 48.46 -1.30 -6.33
CA LYS A 16 48.47 -2.50 -7.19
C LYS A 16 49.43 -2.38 -8.38
N THR A 17 49.69 -1.18 -8.87
CA THR A 17 50.59 -0.94 -10.01
C THR A 17 52.08 -1.11 -9.64
N PHE A 18 52.45 -0.99 -8.35
CA PHE A 18 53.85 -0.99 -7.90
C PHE A 18 54.31 -2.27 -7.16
N GLN A 19 53.52 -3.35 -7.14
CA GLN A 19 53.89 -4.67 -6.54
C GLN A 19 54.57 -4.60 -5.15
N VAL A 20 54.03 -3.83 -4.21
CA VAL A 20 54.61 -3.72 -2.86
C VAL A 20 53.98 -4.74 -1.90
N GLY A 21 54.77 -5.74 -1.48
CA GLY A 21 54.74 -6.46 -0.20
C GLY A 21 53.41 -6.95 0.38
N THR A 22 53.27 -8.27 0.50
CA THR A 22 52.13 -9.02 1.08
C THR A 22 51.65 -8.57 2.48
N ILE A 23 52.51 -7.93 3.28
CA ILE A 23 52.18 -7.42 4.63
C ILE A 23 51.30 -6.15 4.55
N LEU A 24 51.46 -5.32 3.51
CA LEU A 24 50.67 -4.10 3.33
C LEU A 24 49.21 -4.44 2.94
N LEU A 25 49.02 -5.48 2.13
CA LEU A 25 47.70 -5.97 1.70
C LEU A 25 46.84 -6.46 2.87
N GLN A 26 47.41 -7.17 3.85
CA GLN A 26 46.67 -7.67 5.02
C GLN A 26 46.23 -6.55 5.96
N LYS A 27 47.05 -5.49 6.14
CA LYS A 27 46.66 -4.31 6.91
C LYS A 27 45.55 -3.50 6.22
N LEU A 28 45.61 -3.36 4.89
CA LEU A 28 44.54 -2.71 4.12
C LEU A 28 43.23 -3.51 4.13
N GLN A 29 43.28 -4.84 4.07
CA GLN A 29 42.08 -5.68 4.19
C GLN A 29 41.42 -5.59 5.56
N SER A 30 42.19 -5.59 6.65
CA SER A 30 41.62 -5.45 8.00
C SER A 30 41.02 -4.05 8.26
N LEU A 31 41.65 -3.00 7.74
CA LEU A 31 41.09 -1.63 7.78
C LEU A 31 39.81 -1.50 6.95
N THR A 32 39.77 -2.14 5.77
CA THR A 32 38.59 -2.14 4.89
C THR A 32 37.43 -2.94 5.48
N ALA A 33 37.70 -4.09 6.10
CA ALA A 33 36.69 -4.91 6.76
C ALA A 33 36.07 -4.22 7.98
N ARG A 34 36.88 -3.47 8.76
CA ARG A 34 36.38 -2.67 9.90
C ARG A 34 35.54 -1.49 9.43
N ALA A 35 35.95 -0.80 8.36
CA ALA A 35 35.16 0.27 7.76
C ALA A 35 33.83 -0.25 7.17
N TYR A 36 33.84 -1.43 6.53
CA TYR A 36 32.64 -2.07 6.03
C TYR A 36 31.66 -2.44 7.15
N ASN A 37 32.15 -3.06 8.25
CA ASN A 37 31.30 -3.35 9.41
C ASN A 37 30.75 -2.08 10.07
N GLN A 38 31.51 -0.99 10.12
CA GLN A 38 31.03 0.25 10.73
C GLN A 38 29.96 0.96 9.88
N ILE A 39 30.05 0.84 8.54
CA ILE A 39 29.08 1.42 7.60
C ILE A 39 27.82 0.56 7.48
N TYR A 40 27.93 -0.77 7.55
CA TYR A 40 26.82 -1.70 7.31
C TYR A 40 26.22 -2.36 8.56
N GLN A 41 26.95 -2.45 9.69
CA GLN A 41 26.42 -3.03 10.94
C GLN A 41 26.01 -1.95 11.96
N GLY A 42 26.60 -0.74 11.89
CA GLY A 42 26.18 0.40 12.73
C GLY A 42 24.78 0.94 12.41
N SER A 43 24.23 0.57 11.26
CA SER A 43 22.93 1.03 10.76
C SER A 43 21.73 0.27 11.33
N ARG A 44 21.83 -0.99 11.78
CA ARG A 44 20.62 -1.74 12.21
C ARG A 44 19.93 -1.16 13.46
N HIS A 45 20.70 -0.71 14.44
CA HIS A 45 20.14 -0.08 15.65
C HIS A 45 19.59 1.33 15.35
N GLN A 46 20.30 2.05 14.48
CA GLN A 46 19.92 3.38 14.02
C GLN A 46 18.71 3.36 13.07
N GLU A 47 18.53 2.29 12.30
CA GLU A 47 17.38 2.04 11.44
C GLU A 47 16.12 1.69 12.24
N TRP A 48 16.25 0.89 13.31
CA TRP A 48 15.12 0.62 14.19
C TRP A 48 14.67 1.86 14.96
N GLN A 49 15.63 2.65 15.46
CA GLN A 49 15.34 3.95 16.08
C GLN A 49 14.74 4.93 15.05
N ALA A 50 15.27 5.00 13.83
CA ALA A 50 14.72 5.83 12.76
C ALA A 50 13.31 5.39 12.32
N ALA A 51 13.02 4.09 12.33
CA ALA A 51 11.68 3.56 12.06
C ALA A 51 10.70 3.92 13.18
N LEU A 52 11.12 3.82 14.45
CA LEU A 52 10.34 4.25 15.60
C LEU A 52 10.10 5.77 15.61
N ASP A 53 11.11 6.57 15.28
CA ASP A 53 11.00 8.02 15.18
C ASP A 53 10.15 8.43 13.98
N PHE A 54 10.26 7.71 12.86
CA PHE A 54 9.37 7.89 11.72
C PHE A 54 7.93 7.62 12.13
N TYR A 55 7.66 6.49 12.77
CA TYR A 55 6.31 6.12 13.21
C TYR A 55 5.74 7.10 14.26
N ARG A 56 6.56 7.54 15.22
CA ARG A 56 6.13 8.41 16.32
C ARG A 56 5.98 9.88 15.92
N TRP A 57 6.82 10.38 15.02
CA TRP A 57 6.89 11.82 14.74
C TRP A 57 6.63 12.17 13.28
N ARG A 58 7.27 11.48 12.33
CA ARG A 58 7.11 11.83 10.91
C ARG A 58 5.77 11.39 10.33
N PHE A 59 5.34 10.17 10.62
CA PHE A 59 4.07 9.62 10.15
C PHE A 59 2.86 10.49 10.57
N PRO A 60 2.65 10.82 11.85
CA PRO A 60 1.53 11.68 12.24
C PRO A 60 1.64 13.08 11.64
N THR A 61 2.85 13.62 11.51
CA THR A 61 3.05 14.93 10.85
C THR A 61 2.64 14.89 9.37
N VAL A 62 3.02 13.83 8.64
CA VAL A 62 2.63 13.63 7.24
C VAL A 62 1.12 13.46 7.11
N VAL A 63 0.49 12.68 8.00
CA VAL A 63 -0.97 12.51 8.02
C VAL A 63 -1.69 13.83 8.27
N GLN A 64 -1.20 14.66 9.18
CA GLN A 64 -1.77 15.98 9.44
C GLN A 64 -1.62 16.91 8.23
N GLN A 65 -0.47 16.88 7.56
CA GLN A 65 -0.24 17.68 6.35
C GLN A 65 -1.10 17.23 5.16
N THR A 66 -1.44 15.95 5.07
CA THR A 66 -2.27 15.39 4.00
C THR A 66 -3.73 15.18 4.39
N TRP A 67 -4.15 15.68 5.56
CA TRP A 67 -5.50 15.49 6.08
C TRP A 67 -6.57 15.99 5.11
N LEU A 68 -6.36 17.16 4.50
CA LEU A 68 -7.32 17.72 3.53
C LEU A 68 -7.52 16.80 2.32
N TYR A 69 -6.43 16.26 1.76
CA TYR A 69 -6.51 15.32 0.63
C TYR A 69 -7.18 14.01 1.03
N THR A 70 -6.86 13.51 2.22
CA THR A 70 -7.49 12.31 2.80
C THR A 70 -8.99 12.54 3.01
N ALA A 71 -9.38 13.68 3.54
CA ALA A 71 -10.77 14.07 3.75
C ALA A 71 -11.54 14.20 2.44
N ILE A 72 -10.94 14.76 1.39
CA ILE A 72 -11.53 14.81 0.04
C ILE A 72 -11.74 13.40 -0.51
N ALA A 73 -10.73 12.53 -0.41
CA ALA A 73 -10.83 11.15 -0.89
C ALA A 73 -11.95 10.37 -0.17
N ILE A 74 -12.01 10.50 1.16
CA ILE A 74 -13.10 9.92 1.98
C ILE A 74 -14.44 10.50 1.55
N SER A 75 -14.54 11.82 1.36
CA SER A 75 -15.79 12.48 0.97
C SER A 75 -16.31 11.98 -0.37
N ILE A 76 -15.45 11.83 -1.38
CA ILE A 76 -15.81 11.32 -2.71
C ILE A 76 -16.28 9.87 -2.63
N PHE A 77 -15.53 9.03 -1.89
CA PHE A 77 -15.90 7.64 -1.66
C PHE A 77 -17.25 7.53 -0.93
N SER A 78 -17.41 8.27 0.17
CA SER A 78 -18.66 8.31 0.94
C SER A 78 -19.83 8.84 0.11
N LEU A 79 -19.62 9.85 -0.73
CA LEU A 79 -20.64 10.39 -1.63
C LEU A 79 -21.16 9.31 -2.59
N GLY A 80 -20.25 8.56 -3.23
CA GLY A 80 -20.63 7.43 -4.09
C GLY A 80 -21.45 6.38 -3.32
N GLY A 81 -21.00 6.03 -2.12
CA GLY A 81 -21.70 5.06 -1.27
C GLY A 81 -23.09 5.52 -0.82
N LEU A 82 -23.23 6.79 -0.45
CA LEU A 82 -24.51 7.40 -0.07
C LEU A 82 -25.48 7.45 -1.25
N ILE A 83 -25.00 7.78 -2.45
CA ILE A 83 -25.80 7.75 -3.69
C ILE A 83 -26.33 6.32 -3.92
N ALA A 84 -25.45 5.32 -3.90
CA ALA A 84 -25.89 3.94 -4.11
C ALA A 84 -26.87 3.44 -3.05
N TRP A 85 -26.62 3.79 -1.78
CA TRP A 85 -27.53 3.46 -0.69
C TRP A 85 -28.91 4.10 -0.89
N TRP A 86 -28.95 5.38 -1.20
CA TRP A 86 -30.19 6.14 -1.37
C TRP A 86 -31.02 5.63 -2.56
N TYR A 87 -30.41 5.53 -3.74
CA TYR A 87 -31.12 5.04 -4.92
C TYR A 87 -31.46 3.55 -4.83
N GLY A 88 -30.56 2.72 -4.30
CA GLY A 88 -30.82 1.29 -4.13
C GLY A 88 -31.92 0.99 -3.10
N TRP A 89 -32.11 1.87 -2.11
CA TRP A 89 -33.24 1.76 -1.18
C TRP A 89 -34.56 2.09 -1.88
N GLN A 90 -34.60 3.12 -2.73
CA GLN A 90 -35.82 3.55 -3.42
C GLN A 90 -36.21 2.59 -4.55
N ASP A 91 -35.24 2.15 -5.35
CA ASP A 91 -35.46 1.29 -6.50
C ASP A 91 -34.39 0.19 -6.54
N PRO A 92 -34.75 -1.06 -6.21
CA PRO A 92 -33.82 -2.20 -6.29
C PRO A 92 -33.27 -2.46 -7.69
N SER A 93 -33.93 -1.98 -8.76
CA SER A 93 -33.43 -2.12 -10.13
C SER A 93 -32.14 -1.32 -10.37
N PHE A 94 -31.92 -0.25 -9.60
CA PHE A 94 -30.67 0.52 -9.62
C PHE A 94 -29.44 -0.35 -9.32
N LEU A 95 -29.58 -1.35 -8.44
CA LEU A 95 -28.49 -2.25 -8.11
C LEU A 95 -28.03 -3.07 -9.33
N ALA A 96 -28.95 -3.44 -10.21
CA ALA A 96 -28.65 -4.19 -11.44
C ALA A 96 -27.93 -3.35 -12.51
N LEU A 97 -28.06 -2.00 -12.44
CA LEU A 97 -27.36 -1.09 -13.35
C LEU A 97 -25.92 -0.82 -12.92
N VAL A 98 -25.67 -0.90 -11.62
CA VAL A 98 -24.42 -0.48 -10.99
C VAL A 98 -23.51 -1.66 -10.68
N VAL A 99 -24.09 -2.73 -10.15
CA VAL A 99 -23.34 -3.89 -9.66
C VAL A 99 -23.33 -4.95 -10.77
N PRO A 100 -22.15 -5.50 -11.13
CA PRO A 100 -22.07 -6.61 -12.06
C PRO A 100 -22.95 -7.78 -11.62
N ALA A 101 -23.64 -8.43 -12.57
CA ALA A 101 -24.57 -9.52 -12.29
C ALA A 101 -23.95 -10.63 -11.42
N ASP A 102 -22.69 -11.00 -11.65
CA ASP A 102 -21.96 -12.00 -10.86
C ASP A 102 -21.85 -11.65 -9.37
N LEU A 103 -21.69 -10.36 -9.04
CA LEU A 103 -21.63 -9.88 -7.65
C LEU A 103 -23.02 -9.89 -7.00
N ILE A 104 -24.06 -9.56 -7.76
CA ILE A 104 -25.45 -9.64 -7.28
C ILE A 104 -25.82 -11.08 -6.93
N HIS A 105 -25.50 -12.04 -7.80
CA HIS A 105 -25.76 -13.47 -7.58
C HIS A 105 -25.03 -13.99 -6.33
N LYS A 106 -23.75 -13.62 -6.14
CA LYS A 106 -23.00 -14.00 -4.93
C LYS A 106 -23.63 -13.45 -3.65
N VAL A 107 -24.05 -12.18 -3.64
CA VAL A 107 -24.61 -11.53 -2.45
C VAL A 107 -26.04 -12.00 -2.17
N ARG A 108 -26.88 -12.15 -3.20
CA ARG A 108 -28.30 -12.52 -3.07
C ARG A 108 -28.48 -14.01 -2.83
N ASP A 109 -27.87 -14.85 -3.66
CA ASP A 109 -28.19 -16.28 -3.73
C ASP A 109 -27.35 -17.09 -2.74
N GLN A 110 -26.07 -16.73 -2.58
CA GLN A 110 -25.16 -17.46 -1.69
C GLN A 110 -25.17 -16.88 -0.26
N LYS A 111 -25.79 -15.71 -0.04
CA LYS A 111 -25.63 -14.89 1.18
C LYS A 111 -24.18 -14.72 1.62
N GLN A 112 -23.25 -14.95 0.69
CA GLN A 112 -21.83 -14.80 0.91
C GLN A 112 -21.50 -13.39 0.45
N LEU A 113 -21.36 -12.50 1.44
CA LEU A 113 -20.48 -11.36 1.26
C LEU A 113 -19.09 -11.89 0.84
N TRP A 114 -18.23 -11.04 0.30
CA TRP A 114 -16.78 -11.33 0.24
C TRP A 114 -16.17 -11.69 1.61
N MET A 115 -16.94 -11.56 2.71
CA MET A 115 -16.63 -12.00 4.08
C MET A 115 -17.32 -13.32 4.51
N GLY A 116 -18.16 -13.94 3.68
CA GLY A 116 -19.10 -15.01 4.08
C GLY A 116 -18.52 -16.42 4.13
N SER A 117 -17.26 -16.63 3.74
CA SER A 117 -16.57 -17.92 3.80
C SER A 117 -15.38 -17.88 4.78
N ILE A 118 -15.54 -17.23 5.92
CA ILE A 118 -14.48 -17.13 6.95
C ILE A 118 -14.43 -18.39 7.83
N LEU A 119 -15.47 -19.22 7.87
CA LEU A 119 -15.41 -20.48 8.63
C LEU A 119 -14.69 -21.57 7.83
N GLY A 120 -13.35 -21.61 7.91
CA GLY A 120 -12.51 -22.76 7.51
C GLY A 120 -11.38 -22.51 6.50
N MET A 121 -11.32 -21.35 5.83
CA MET A 121 -10.31 -21.00 4.80
C MET A 121 -9.78 -19.54 4.93
N GLU A 122 -9.68 -19.05 6.17
CA GLU A 122 -9.40 -17.64 6.52
C GLU A 122 -8.15 -17.02 5.84
N PRO A 123 -6.99 -17.71 5.75
CA PRO A 123 -5.78 -17.09 5.22
C PRO A 123 -5.84 -16.82 3.71
N LEU A 124 -6.45 -17.74 2.94
CA LEU A 124 -6.55 -17.64 1.48
C LEU A 124 -7.57 -16.58 1.06
N ALA A 125 -8.72 -16.52 1.74
CA ALA A 125 -9.73 -15.49 1.50
C ALA A 125 -9.18 -14.08 1.79
N SER A 126 -8.52 -13.92 2.94
CA SER A 126 -7.88 -12.64 3.32
C SER A 126 -6.79 -12.21 2.32
N SER A 127 -5.96 -13.15 1.86
CA SER A 127 -4.93 -12.88 0.85
C SER A 127 -5.53 -12.40 -0.48
N GLY A 128 -6.63 -13.02 -0.93
CA GLY A 128 -7.36 -12.58 -2.12
C GLY A 128 -7.90 -11.16 -1.99
N ILE A 129 -8.48 -10.81 -0.83
CA ILE A 129 -8.94 -9.45 -0.53
C ILE A 129 -7.77 -8.46 -0.53
N MET A 130 -6.63 -8.83 0.08
CA MET A 130 -5.44 -7.99 0.11
C MET A 130 -4.89 -7.73 -1.29
N ILE A 131 -4.79 -8.77 -2.13
CA ILE A 131 -4.34 -8.65 -3.52
C ILE A 131 -5.27 -7.72 -4.30
N ASN A 132 -6.59 -7.85 -4.12
CA ASN A 132 -7.56 -6.97 -4.76
C ASN A 132 -7.36 -5.51 -4.31
N ASN A 133 -7.28 -5.24 -3.01
CA ASN A 133 -7.09 -3.89 -2.48
C ASN A 133 -5.77 -3.26 -2.95
N LEU A 134 -4.67 -4.03 -2.96
CA LEU A 134 -3.38 -3.56 -3.49
C LEU A 134 -3.47 -3.29 -4.99
N SER A 135 -4.09 -4.17 -5.76
CA SER A 135 -4.25 -3.99 -7.21
C SER A 135 -5.04 -2.73 -7.55
N VAL A 136 -6.15 -2.46 -6.83
CA VAL A 136 -6.94 -1.24 -7.00
C VAL A 136 -6.10 -0.02 -6.58
N THR A 137 -5.36 -0.11 -5.47
CA THR A 137 -4.45 0.96 -5.01
C THR A 137 -3.39 1.31 -6.05
N PHE A 138 -2.69 0.31 -6.60
CA PHE A 138 -1.68 0.55 -7.64
C PHE A 138 -2.28 1.17 -8.90
N ARG A 139 -3.49 0.75 -9.31
CA ARG A 139 -4.21 1.37 -10.42
C ARG A 139 -4.56 2.83 -10.13
N MET A 140 -5.03 3.14 -8.92
CA MET A 140 -5.35 4.51 -8.51
C MET A 140 -4.13 5.41 -8.46
N VAL A 141 -2.99 4.90 -7.98
CA VAL A 141 -1.70 5.61 -7.98
C VAL A 141 -1.20 5.82 -9.41
N GLY A 142 -1.21 4.79 -10.25
CA GLY A 142 -0.81 4.91 -11.66
C GLY A 142 -1.71 5.87 -12.44
N GLY A 143 -3.02 5.84 -12.17
CA GLY A 143 -3.99 6.75 -12.76
C GLY A 143 -3.84 8.21 -12.32
N ALA A 144 -3.07 8.51 -11.26
CA ALA A 144 -2.77 9.88 -10.86
C ALA A 144 -2.06 10.67 -11.98
N ILE A 145 -1.41 9.99 -12.92
CA ILE A 145 -0.81 10.59 -14.14
C ILE A 145 -1.86 11.36 -14.96
N THR A 146 -3.14 10.98 -14.89
CA THR A 146 -4.27 11.67 -15.54
C THR A 146 -4.72 12.93 -14.79
N ALA A 147 -3.80 13.64 -14.14
CA ALA A 147 -4.08 14.73 -13.20
C ALA A 147 -5.06 14.34 -12.07
N GLY A 148 -5.06 13.06 -11.68
CA GLY A 148 -5.93 12.52 -10.64
C GLY A 148 -7.37 12.21 -11.09
N LEU A 149 -7.77 12.47 -12.33
CA LEU A 149 -9.15 12.22 -12.81
C LEU A 149 -9.54 10.75 -12.66
N PHE A 150 -8.65 9.83 -13.05
CA PHE A 150 -8.89 8.39 -12.86
C PHE A 150 -9.02 8.02 -11.38
N THR A 151 -8.20 8.62 -10.52
CA THR A 151 -8.23 8.36 -9.07
C THR A 151 -9.57 8.81 -8.47
N LEU A 152 -10.07 9.98 -8.85
CA LEU A 152 -11.37 10.50 -8.39
C LEU A 152 -12.52 9.61 -8.87
N TYR A 153 -12.51 9.22 -10.14
CA TYR A 153 -13.48 8.28 -10.71
C TYR A 153 -13.46 6.94 -9.98
N ALA A 154 -12.28 6.37 -9.76
CA ALA A 154 -12.12 5.09 -9.08
C ALA A 154 -12.59 5.16 -7.62
N LEU A 155 -12.28 6.23 -6.87
CA LEU A 155 -12.77 6.43 -5.51
C LEU A 155 -14.29 6.48 -5.46
N PHE A 156 -14.90 7.28 -6.33
CA PHE A 156 -16.36 7.40 -6.41
C PHE A 156 -17.01 6.05 -6.73
N PHE A 157 -16.51 5.35 -7.75
CA PHE A 157 -17.07 4.07 -8.17
C PHE A 157 -16.89 2.96 -7.13
N ASN A 158 -15.74 2.89 -6.45
CA ASN A 158 -15.55 1.93 -5.35
C ASN A 158 -16.48 2.23 -4.17
N GLY A 159 -16.70 3.50 -3.84
CA GLY A 159 -17.66 3.92 -2.84
C GLY A 159 -19.09 3.52 -3.22
N LEU A 160 -19.45 3.76 -4.47
CA LEU A 160 -20.75 3.42 -5.06
C LEU A 160 -21.01 1.90 -5.04
N LEU A 161 -20.03 1.06 -5.38
CA LEU A 161 -20.13 -0.40 -5.23
C LEU A 161 -20.32 -0.85 -3.77
N MET A 162 -19.57 -0.25 -2.83
CA MET A 162 -19.72 -0.54 -1.40
C MET A 162 -21.12 -0.21 -0.89
N GLY A 163 -21.64 0.96 -1.25
CA GLY A 163 -23.00 1.37 -0.88
C GLY A 163 -24.07 0.44 -1.47
N ALA A 164 -23.92 0.07 -2.74
CA ALA A 164 -24.84 -0.83 -3.43
C ALA A 164 -24.90 -2.22 -2.79
N ILE A 165 -23.76 -2.73 -2.34
CA ILE A 165 -23.69 -4.04 -1.69
C ILE A 165 -24.24 -3.98 -0.26
N ALA A 166 -23.96 -2.89 0.48
CA ALA A 166 -24.53 -2.69 1.81
C ALA A 166 -26.07 -2.68 1.77
N ILE A 167 -26.67 -1.93 0.84
CA ILE A 167 -28.14 -1.91 0.71
C ILE A 167 -28.68 -3.24 0.14
N GLY A 168 -27.97 -3.86 -0.81
CA GLY A 168 -28.36 -5.15 -1.38
C GLY A 168 -28.45 -6.28 -0.34
N VAL A 169 -27.52 -6.30 0.62
CA VAL A 169 -27.58 -7.22 1.77
C VAL A 169 -28.77 -6.91 2.69
N ASN A 170 -29.02 -5.64 2.99
CA ASN A 170 -30.16 -5.25 3.81
C ASN A 170 -31.49 -5.68 3.17
N LEU A 171 -31.61 -5.55 1.84
CA LEU A 171 -32.79 -5.96 1.09
C LEU A 171 -32.94 -7.49 1.03
N SER A 172 -31.86 -8.27 1.02
CA SER A 172 -31.91 -9.74 0.98
C SER A 172 -32.25 -10.39 2.34
N GLN A 173 -32.15 -9.63 3.44
CA GLN A 173 -32.50 -10.08 4.78
C GLN A 173 -33.96 -9.82 5.18
N LYS A 174 -34.72 -9.00 4.44
CA LYS A 174 -36.14 -8.79 4.73
C LYS A 174 -36.96 -10.04 4.37
N PRO A 175 -37.75 -10.60 5.31
CA PRO A 175 -38.69 -11.66 4.99
C PRO A 175 -39.79 -11.07 4.10
N TYR A 176 -40.05 -11.71 2.96
CA TYR A 176 -41.27 -11.49 2.18
C TYR A 176 -42.45 -12.18 2.86
#